data_AF-A0A964FE03-F1
#
_entry.id   AF-A0A964FE03-F1
#
_cell.length_a   1.000
_cell.length_b   1.000
_cell.length_c   1.000
_cell.angle_alpha   90.00
_cell.angle_beta   90.00
_cell.angle_gamma   90.00
#
_symmetry.space_group_name_H-M   'P 1'
#
loop_
_entity.id
_entity.type
_entity.pdbx_description
1 polymer ?
#
loop_
_entity_poly.entity_id
_entity_poly.type
_entity_poly.pdbx_seq_one_letter_code
_entity_poly.pdbx_strand_id
1 'polypeptide(L)'
;MSDRNNTLPLGKLLQNAGLISREQLAKALELQSQYNKLKLGEILVLQKNIEAKTIDFFLDSWQEIRQEGKQFPLGYYFKQASLLNDLQIQTILKEQKDSNLKFGDLAIQKGWLNQNTIDFFVSNLALKAPSLMSLISLEEYNQKLLHLEQKYTDTSLILSRILAWTGGHPALTKNICNIFANSDFNIPPKMEVKAVDRLIESSLIRNWQTTKTGAYLRVITEKLVNNPRCKPILLLTEYEEILLSENREYLQTKEQEELLILGIVVRERNLLRITNLIFQQVFNRDWIIENKKLVESKIEQETLKIIQTDKTNSFIDVQQNSSIVSSSLSQENIIDRLDGTTNIKETEPLTKFSSLLTLVGVILFIPLVLAINNYYSSLKQEQRSSSDSSLETAKMAEFCSQINTIDPPSSLNLISQLEKSKQTWLNSPENKLQKFPIRCETALNTLRVLAAPQLGKENRTIEAIKHLCNIPADAENINEAKVWLERWYTSASWGQETKSYLRLVDSCPASDL
;
A
#
# COMPACT_ATOMS: atom_id res chain seq x y z
N MET A 1 -4.85 22.50 32.35
CA MET A 1 -3.46 23.02 32.26
C MET A 1 -2.95 22.80 30.83
N SER A 2 -1.92 23.51 30.40
CA SER A 2 -1.52 23.60 28.98
C SER A 2 -0.96 22.29 28.41
N ASP A 3 -1.65 21.71 27.43
CA ASP A 3 -1.03 20.77 26.50
C ASP A 3 -0.26 21.54 25.42
N ARG A 4 1.05 21.31 25.40
CA ARG A 4 1.97 21.95 24.46
C ARG A 4 1.93 21.19 23.13
N ASN A 5 1.05 21.64 22.21
CA ASN A 5 1.31 21.43 20.78
C ASN A 5 2.75 21.89 20.50
N ASN A 6 3.56 21.05 19.85
CA ASN A 6 5.00 21.26 19.69
C ASN A 6 5.33 22.25 18.55
N THR A 7 4.58 23.36 18.49
CA THR A 7 4.80 24.48 17.57
C THR A 7 5.94 25.32 18.10
N LEU A 8 7.05 25.42 17.34
CA LEU A 8 8.09 26.39 17.67
C LEU A 8 7.48 27.80 17.61
N PRO A 9 7.70 28.67 18.61
CA PRO A 9 7.24 30.04 18.56
C PRO A 9 7.72 30.73 17.27
N LEU A 10 6.85 31.51 16.62
CA LEU A 10 7.08 32.11 15.29
C LEU A 10 8.50 32.69 15.13
N GLY A 11 8.95 33.49 16.08
CA GLY A 11 10.30 34.09 16.03
C GLY A 11 11.43 33.06 16.00
N LYS A 12 11.31 31.95 16.74
CA LYS A 12 12.31 30.86 16.70
C LYS A 12 12.21 30.05 15.41
N LEU A 13 11.01 29.91 14.85
CA LEU A 13 10.79 29.27 13.55
C LEU A 13 11.46 30.07 12.41
N LEU A 14 11.22 31.38 12.34
CA LEU A 14 11.83 32.29 11.36
C LEU A 14 13.35 32.39 11.52
N GLN A 15 13.85 32.37 12.76
CA GLN A 15 15.29 32.32 13.03
C GLN A 15 15.91 31.01 12.52
N ASN A 16 15.28 29.87 12.81
CA ASN A 16 15.75 28.57 12.32
C ASN A 16 15.67 28.48 10.79
N ALA A 17 14.77 29.22 10.14
CA ALA A 17 14.68 29.35 8.69
C ALA A 17 15.71 30.32 8.07
N GLY A 18 16.60 30.91 8.87
CA GLY A 18 17.59 31.88 8.40
C GLY A 18 17.00 33.19 7.87
N LEU A 19 15.74 33.50 8.21
CA LEU A 19 15.02 34.69 7.73
C LEU A 19 15.16 35.88 8.70
N ILE A 20 15.42 35.62 9.99
CA ILE A 20 15.79 36.65 10.96
C ILE A 20 17.02 36.24 11.77
N SER A 21 17.84 37.22 12.15
CA SER A 21 18.97 37.03 13.05
C SER A 21 18.53 36.91 14.52
N ARG A 22 19.47 36.58 15.41
CA ARG A 22 19.21 36.53 16.86
C ARG A 22 19.00 37.92 17.44
N GLU A 23 19.72 38.91 16.94
CA GLU A 23 19.65 40.32 17.31
C GLU A 23 18.32 40.94 16.85
N GLN A 24 17.89 40.64 15.63
CA GLN A 24 16.58 41.07 15.10
C GLN A 24 15.44 40.51 15.95
N LEU A 25 15.46 39.21 16.27
CA LEU A 25 14.46 38.59 17.14
C LEU A 25 14.46 39.20 18.54
N ALA A 26 15.63 39.41 19.15
CA ALA A 26 15.75 40.03 20.47
C ALA A 26 15.16 41.45 20.49
N LYS A 27 15.50 42.29 19.50
CA LYS A 27 14.97 43.65 19.35
C LYS A 27 13.46 43.66 19.09
N ALA A 28 12.94 42.69 18.32
CA ALA A 28 11.51 42.56 18.09
C ALA A 28 10.73 42.17 19.35
N LEU A 29 11.29 41.28 20.18
CA LEU A 29 10.71 40.90 21.48
C LEU A 29 10.78 42.04 22.51
N GLU A 30 11.86 42.83 22.51
CA GLU A 30 11.99 44.04 23.33
C GLU A 30 10.94 45.08 22.96
N LEU A 31 10.76 45.36 21.67
CA LEU A 31 9.68 46.24 21.20
C LEU A 31 8.29 45.67 21.54
N GLN A 32 8.11 44.34 21.50
CA GLN A 32 6.84 43.73 21.87
C GLN A 32 6.50 43.90 23.36
N SER A 33 7.51 43.88 24.24
CA SER A 33 7.29 44.13 25.68
C SER A 33 6.95 45.59 25.98
N GLN A 34 7.46 46.53 25.19
CA GLN A 34 7.15 47.96 25.27
C GLN A 34 5.77 48.31 24.66
N TYR A 35 5.39 47.66 23.56
CA TYR A 35 4.17 47.95 22.79
C TYR A 35 3.22 46.74 22.76
N ASN A 36 2.54 46.49 23.88
CA ASN A 36 1.69 45.31 24.12
C ASN A 36 0.53 45.07 23.12
N LYS A 37 0.20 46.04 22.26
CA LYS A 37 -0.82 45.90 21.20
C LYS A 37 -0.29 45.29 19.90
N LEU A 38 1.02 45.27 19.68
CA LEU A 38 1.63 44.76 18.45
C LEU A 38 2.04 43.30 18.60
N LYS A 39 1.74 42.49 17.59
CA LYS A 39 2.20 41.10 17.50
C LYS A 39 3.64 41.05 16.99
N LEU A 40 4.40 40.03 17.40
CA LEU A 40 5.79 39.83 16.98
C LEU A 40 5.97 39.87 15.44
N GLY A 41 5.04 39.27 14.70
CA GLY A 41 5.06 39.30 13.22
C GLY A 41 4.92 40.71 12.64
N GLU A 42 4.02 41.53 13.19
CA GLU A 42 3.82 42.92 12.77
C GLU A 42 5.09 43.75 13.03
N ILE A 43 5.75 43.54 14.18
CA ILE A 43 7.01 44.21 14.53
C ILE A 43 8.14 43.82 13.56
N LEU A 44 8.24 42.54 13.18
CA LEU A 44 9.25 42.07 12.22
C LEU A 44 9.03 42.65 10.81
N VAL A 45 7.77 42.82 10.39
CA VAL A 45 7.41 43.49 9.13
C VAL A 45 7.71 45.00 9.19
N LEU A 46 7.40 45.67 10.31
CA LEU A 46 7.72 47.09 10.51
C LEU A 46 9.24 47.37 10.52
N GLN A 47 10.06 46.40 10.90
CA GLN A 47 11.52 46.46 10.77
C GLN A 47 12.01 46.31 9.30
N LYS A 48 11.10 46.10 8.33
CA LYS A 48 11.35 45.97 6.87
C LYS A 48 12.31 44.84 6.46
N ASN A 49 12.55 43.87 7.34
CA ASN A 49 13.45 42.74 7.06
C ASN A 49 12.71 41.50 6.51
N ILE A 50 11.39 41.44 6.66
CA ILE A 50 10.53 40.34 6.22
C ILE A 50 9.20 40.90 5.69
N GLU A 51 8.64 40.28 4.65
CA GLU A 51 7.30 40.60 4.15
C GLU A 51 6.20 40.00 5.01
N ALA A 52 5.04 40.66 5.09
CA ALA A 52 3.86 40.13 5.80
C ALA A 52 3.45 38.75 5.28
N LYS A 53 3.47 38.54 3.96
CA LYS A 53 3.18 37.24 3.33
C LYS A 53 4.10 36.11 3.79
N THR A 54 5.37 36.42 4.08
CA THR A 54 6.30 35.45 4.65
C THR A 54 5.90 35.09 6.08
N ILE A 55 5.49 36.06 6.90
CA ILE A 55 4.95 35.79 8.24
C ILE A 55 3.72 34.90 8.16
N ASP A 56 2.76 35.24 7.30
CA ASP A 56 1.50 34.51 7.11
C ASP A 56 1.77 33.06 6.65
N PHE A 57 2.68 32.87 5.68
CA PHE A 57 3.12 31.55 5.24
C PHE A 57 3.68 30.71 6.40
N PHE A 58 4.50 31.30 7.27
CA PHE A 58 5.11 30.57 8.40
C PHE A 58 4.16 30.32 9.58
N LEU A 59 3.09 31.11 9.71
CA LEU A 59 2.02 30.90 10.68
C LEU A 59 1.06 29.79 10.25
N ASP A 60 0.52 29.93 9.03
CA ASP A 60 -0.62 29.15 8.56
C ASP A 60 -0.17 28.02 7.62
N SER A 61 0.36 28.38 6.44
CA SER A 61 0.70 27.42 5.38
C SER A 61 1.79 26.43 5.78
N TRP A 62 2.78 26.83 6.56
CA TRP A 62 3.90 25.96 6.95
C TRP A 62 3.47 24.82 7.86
N GLN A 63 2.47 25.05 8.72
CA GLN A 63 1.90 23.99 9.54
C GLN A 63 1.09 23.01 8.68
N GLU A 64 0.30 23.51 7.73
CA GLU A 64 -0.41 22.68 6.76
C GLU A 64 0.56 21.83 5.94
N ILE A 65 1.60 22.43 5.33
CA ILE A 65 2.59 21.71 4.51
C ILE A 65 3.22 20.53 5.28
N ARG A 66 3.62 20.76 6.54
CA ARG A 66 4.19 19.70 7.41
C ARG A 66 3.17 18.65 7.83
N GLN A 67 1.88 18.99 7.91
CA GLN A 67 0.80 18.12 8.36
C GLN A 67 0.09 17.36 7.24
N GLU A 68 0.08 17.89 6.03
CA GLU A 68 -0.56 17.31 4.86
C GLU A 68 0.39 16.34 4.15
N GLY A 69 1.71 16.52 4.26
CA GLY A 69 2.69 15.69 3.56
C GLY A 69 2.78 15.99 2.06
N LYS A 70 2.15 17.06 1.58
CA LYS A 70 2.29 17.52 0.19
C LYS A 70 3.72 17.97 -0.06
N GLN A 71 4.39 17.39 -1.05
CA GLN A 71 5.76 17.73 -1.43
C GLN A 71 5.81 18.41 -2.82
N PHE A 72 5.81 19.74 -2.83
CA PHE A 72 6.03 20.55 -4.03
C PHE A 72 7.54 20.75 -4.31
N PRO A 73 7.94 21.18 -5.52
CA PRO A 73 9.31 21.63 -5.78
C PRO A 73 9.69 22.81 -4.87
N LEU A 74 10.97 22.94 -4.48
CA LEU A 74 11.44 24.02 -3.59
C LEU A 74 10.99 25.43 -4.02
N GLY A 75 11.08 25.73 -5.32
CA GLY A 75 10.63 27.01 -5.89
C GLY A 75 9.15 27.35 -5.62
N TYR A 76 8.26 26.35 -5.49
CA TYR A 76 6.87 26.59 -5.09
C TYR A 76 6.80 27.16 -3.68
N TYR A 77 7.51 26.57 -2.72
CA TYR A 77 7.49 27.04 -1.33
C TYR A 77 8.16 28.39 -1.18
N PHE A 78 9.27 28.63 -1.86
CA PHE A 78 9.91 29.95 -1.88
C PHE A 78 8.98 31.01 -2.50
N LYS A 79 8.15 30.66 -3.49
CA LYS A 79 7.09 31.54 -4.02
C LYS A 79 6.01 31.84 -2.98
N GLN A 80 5.45 30.81 -2.34
CA GLN A 80 4.37 31.00 -1.35
C GLN A 80 4.86 31.81 -0.13
N ALA A 81 6.10 31.59 0.30
CA ALA A 81 6.75 32.36 1.35
C ALA A 81 7.20 33.78 0.93
N SER A 82 6.99 34.18 -0.33
CA SER A 82 7.48 35.44 -0.93
C SER A 82 9.00 35.64 -0.81
N LEU A 83 9.75 34.54 -0.79
CA LEU A 83 11.21 34.50 -0.79
C LEU A 83 11.81 34.49 -2.21
N LEU A 84 11.04 34.05 -3.21
CA LEU A 84 11.36 34.16 -4.63
C LEU A 84 10.11 34.52 -5.44
N ASN A 85 10.26 35.31 -6.50
CA ASN A 85 9.19 35.59 -7.46
C ASN A 85 9.25 34.66 -8.70
N ASP A 86 8.21 34.69 -9.54
CA ASP A 86 8.11 33.86 -10.74
C ASP A 86 9.29 34.02 -11.72
N LEU A 87 9.79 35.25 -11.90
CA LEU A 87 10.91 35.54 -12.79
C LEU A 87 12.21 34.91 -12.25
N GLN A 88 12.46 35.02 -10.95
CA GLN A 88 13.61 34.38 -10.29
C GLN A 88 13.54 32.85 -10.43
N ILE A 89 12.38 32.25 -10.20
CA ILE A 89 12.17 30.81 -10.31
C ILE A 89 12.37 30.34 -11.76
N GLN A 90 11.80 31.02 -12.75
CA GLN A 90 12.00 30.71 -14.16
C GLN A 90 13.47 30.88 -14.59
N THR A 91 14.17 31.88 -14.05
CA THR A 91 15.60 32.10 -14.30
C THR A 91 16.42 30.91 -13.80
N ILE A 92 16.22 30.48 -12.55
CA ILE A 92 16.91 29.31 -11.98
C ILE A 92 16.57 28.04 -12.78
N LEU A 93 15.29 27.80 -13.11
CA LEU A 93 14.86 26.61 -13.85
C LEU A 93 15.40 26.57 -15.29
N LYS A 94 15.69 27.71 -15.90
CA LYS A 94 16.36 27.77 -17.21
C LYS A 94 17.82 27.36 -17.06
N GLU A 95 18.55 28.01 -16.16
CA GLU A 95 19.99 27.79 -15.92
C GLU A 95 20.31 26.41 -15.33
N GLN A 96 19.36 25.80 -14.61
CA GLN A 96 19.45 24.43 -14.11
C GLN A 96 19.43 23.38 -15.24
N LYS A 97 18.99 23.71 -16.47
CA LYS A 97 19.07 22.78 -17.61
C LYS A 97 20.50 22.68 -18.16
N ASP A 98 21.25 23.78 -18.06
CA ASP A 98 22.57 23.94 -18.66
C ASP A 98 23.70 23.82 -17.62
N SER A 99 23.37 23.47 -16.37
CA SER A 99 24.32 23.36 -15.25
C SER A 99 24.07 22.15 -14.35
N ASN A 100 25.13 21.63 -13.73
CA ASN A 100 25.06 20.53 -12.76
C ASN A 100 24.66 20.98 -11.34
N LEU A 101 24.25 22.24 -11.17
CA LEU A 101 23.92 22.83 -9.87
C LEU A 101 22.44 22.61 -9.52
N LYS A 102 22.13 22.45 -8.24
CA LYS A 102 20.73 22.30 -7.79
C LYS A 102 20.07 23.68 -7.70
N PHE A 103 18.74 23.69 -7.76
CA PHE A 103 17.91 24.90 -7.61
C PHE A 103 18.35 25.78 -6.41
N GLY A 104 18.62 25.16 -5.24
CA GLY A 104 19.07 25.87 -4.05
C GLY A 104 20.45 26.52 -4.22
N ASP A 105 21.41 25.79 -4.79
CA ASP A 105 22.78 26.25 -5.04
C ASP A 105 22.77 27.48 -5.98
N LEU A 106 21.97 27.44 -7.06
CA LEU A 106 21.78 28.55 -7.99
C LEU A 106 21.11 29.76 -7.32
N ALA A 107 20.14 29.55 -6.42
CA ALA A 107 19.50 30.64 -5.67
C ALA A 107 20.47 31.31 -4.68
N ILE A 108 21.39 30.54 -4.09
CA ILE A 108 22.47 31.05 -3.23
C ILE A 108 23.51 31.81 -4.05
N GLN A 109 23.96 31.25 -5.18
CA GLN A 109 24.94 31.89 -6.06
C GLN A 109 24.47 33.26 -6.58
N LYS A 110 23.15 33.43 -6.79
CA LYS A 110 22.53 34.70 -7.18
C LYS A 110 22.27 35.66 -6.01
N GLY A 111 22.57 35.27 -4.78
CA GLY A 111 22.33 36.05 -3.57
C GLY A 111 20.86 36.25 -3.23
N TRP A 112 19.95 35.44 -3.79
CA TRP A 112 18.51 35.57 -3.57
C TRP A 112 18.03 34.82 -2.32
N LEU A 113 18.71 33.72 -1.97
CA LEU A 113 18.48 32.96 -0.75
C LEU A 113 19.82 32.69 -0.05
N ASN A 114 19.79 32.46 1.26
CA ASN A 114 20.98 32.04 2.01
C ASN A 114 20.95 30.53 2.29
N GLN A 115 22.12 29.96 2.63
CA GLN A 115 22.29 28.53 2.91
C GLN A 115 21.33 28.03 4.00
N ASN A 116 21.19 28.77 5.10
CA ASN A 116 20.32 28.38 6.22
C ASN A 116 18.85 28.28 5.80
N THR A 117 18.39 29.15 4.89
CA THR A 117 17.04 29.07 4.32
C THR A 117 16.89 27.83 3.42
N ILE A 118 17.84 27.54 2.53
CA ILE A 118 17.80 26.30 1.74
C ILE A 118 17.79 25.07 2.65
N ASP A 119 18.71 24.99 3.60
CA ASP A 119 18.87 23.86 4.52
C ASP A 119 17.65 23.66 5.41
N PHE A 120 17.04 24.75 5.90
CA PHE A 120 15.80 24.68 6.66
C PHE A 120 14.67 24.09 5.82
N PHE A 121 14.44 24.60 4.61
CA PHE A 121 13.38 24.09 3.74
C PHE A 121 13.67 22.63 3.36
N VAL A 122 14.89 22.27 2.94
CA VAL A 122 15.27 20.88 2.59
C VAL A 122 15.15 19.93 3.78
N SER A 123 15.55 20.33 4.98
CA SER A 123 15.52 19.48 6.18
C SER A 123 14.12 19.29 6.76
N ASN A 124 13.24 20.29 6.63
CA ASN A 124 11.86 20.23 7.16
C ASN A 124 10.83 19.77 6.12
N LEU A 125 11.13 19.91 4.83
CA LEU A 125 10.44 19.28 3.70
C LEU A 125 11.13 17.98 3.28
N ALA A 126 11.96 17.40 4.16
CA ALA A 126 12.76 16.22 3.87
C ALA A 126 11.89 15.13 3.25
N LEU A 127 12.34 14.65 2.09
CA LEU A 127 11.68 13.68 1.22
C LEU A 127 11.47 12.36 1.97
N LYS A 128 10.37 12.28 2.71
CA LYS A 128 9.99 11.16 3.56
C LYS A 128 8.58 10.72 3.18
N ALA A 129 8.34 9.42 3.20
CA ALA A 129 6.99 8.90 3.09
C ALA A 129 6.09 9.54 4.16
N PRO A 130 4.85 9.94 3.83
CA PRO A 130 3.93 10.50 4.79
C PRO A 130 3.58 9.48 5.87
N SER A 131 3.60 9.91 7.13
CA SER A 131 3.13 9.08 8.24
C SER A 131 1.61 8.95 8.14
N LEU A 132 1.12 7.72 7.96
CA LEU A 132 -0.31 7.44 7.85
C LEU A 132 -1.00 7.65 9.20
N MET A 133 -2.15 8.31 9.18
CA MET A 133 -3.02 8.46 10.33
C MET A 133 -3.63 7.09 10.69
N SER A 134 -3.60 6.74 11.97
CA SER A 134 -4.42 5.64 12.51
C SER A 134 -5.87 6.12 12.74
N LEU A 135 -6.80 5.19 13.01
CA LEU A 135 -8.16 5.56 13.42
C LEU A 135 -8.14 6.42 14.69
N ILE A 136 -7.35 6.03 15.70
CA ILE A 136 -7.18 6.78 16.96
C ILE A 136 -6.72 8.22 16.68
N SER A 137 -5.67 8.38 15.85
CA SER A 137 -5.15 9.71 15.47
C SER A 137 -6.14 10.54 14.66
N LEU A 138 -7.08 9.90 13.97
CA LEU A 138 -8.15 10.56 13.24
C LEU A 138 -9.32 10.97 14.15
N GLU A 139 -9.64 10.15 15.15
CA GLU A 139 -10.63 10.46 16.20
C GLU A 139 -10.15 11.62 17.09
N GLU A 140 -8.87 11.63 17.49
CA GLU A 140 -8.23 12.77 18.18
C GLU A 140 -8.28 14.06 17.36
N TYR A 141 -8.00 13.96 16.04
CA TYR A 141 -8.09 15.10 15.13
C TYR A 141 -9.52 15.64 15.02
N ASN A 142 -10.52 14.75 14.94
CA ASN A 142 -11.93 15.14 14.95
C ASN A 142 -12.32 15.86 16.25
N GLN A 143 -12.06 15.23 17.41
CA GLN A 143 -12.42 15.75 18.73
C GLN A 143 -11.79 17.11 19.07
N LYS A 144 -10.66 17.46 18.43
CA LYS A 144 -9.92 18.68 18.72
C LYS A 144 -10.26 19.85 17.79
N LEU A 145 -10.77 19.58 16.58
CA LEU A 145 -10.84 20.58 15.51
C LEU A 145 -12.11 20.55 14.65
N LEU A 146 -12.81 19.41 14.53
CA LEU A 146 -13.92 19.26 13.57
C LEU A 146 -15.28 19.04 14.24
N HIS A 147 -15.30 18.36 15.38
CA HIS A 147 -16.51 18.06 16.16
C HIS A 147 -17.66 17.44 15.34
N LEU A 148 -17.36 16.50 14.44
CA LEU A 148 -18.35 15.88 13.56
C LEU A 148 -19.48 15.17 14.35
N GLU A 149 -19.23 14.76 15.59
CA GLU A 149 -20.20 14.20 16.53
C GLU A 149 -21.36 15.14 16.87
N GLN A 150 -21.20 16.46 16.68
CA GLN A 150 -22.25 17.46 16.89
C GLN A 150 -23.24 17.53 15.72
N LYS A 151 -22.97 16.79 14.63
CA LYS A 151 -23.61 16.97 13.32
C LYS A 151 -24.05 15.65 12.67
N TYR A 152 -23.34 14.56 12.93
CA TYR A 152 -23.59 13.26 12.32
C TYR A 152 -23.79 12.17 13.38
N THR A 153 -24.88 11.40 13.22
CA THR A 153 -25.32 10.37 14.16
C THR A 153 -24.24 9.34 14.48
N ASP A 154 -23.59 8.78 13.44
CA ASP A 154 -22.50 7.82 13.60
C ASP A 154 -21.19 8.36 12.98
N THR A 155 -20.49 9.17 13.76
CA THR A 155 -19.19 9.73 13.35
C THR A 155 -18.11 8.65 13.21
N SER A 156 -18.17 7.56 13.98
CA SER A 156 -17.19 6.46 13.88
C SER A 156 -17.31 5.73 12.53
N LEU A 157 -18.52 5.51 11.99
CA LEU A 157 -18.71 5.00 10.64
C LEU A 157 -18.20 5.98 9.56
N ILE A 158 -18.36 7.30 9.75
CA ILE A 158 -17.81 8.31 8.83
C ILE A 158 -16.27 8.25 8.84
N LEU A 159 -15.64 8.37 10.01
CA LEU A 159 -14.18 8.43 10.14
C LEU A 159 -13.52 7.14 9.67
N SER A 160 -14.02 5.98 10.09
CA SER A 160 -13.51 4.67 9.65
C SER A 160 -13.66 4.46 8.13
N ARG A 161 -14.77 4.93 7.53
CA ARG A 161 -14.95 4.83 6.07
C ARG A 161 -14.05 5.78 5.30
N ILE A 162 -13.85 7.02 5.77
CA ILE A 162 -12.87 7.95 5.19
C ILE A 162 -11.46 7.35 5.28
N LEU A 163 -11.10 6.78 6.43
CA LEU A 163 -9.81 6.12 6.62
C LEU A 163 -9.63 4.95 5.64
N ALA A 164 -10.63 4.11 5.46
CA ALA A 164 -10.61 2.97 4.53
C ALA A 164 -10.42 3.39 3.06
N TRP A 165 -10.93 4.56 2.65
CA TRP A 165 -10.72 5.11 1.30
C TRP A 165 -9.36 5.79 1.12
N THR A 166 -8.89 6.48 2.16
CA THR A 166 -7.70 7.35 2.11
C THR A 166 -6.41 6.67 2.59
N GLY A 167 -6.52 5.49 3.20
CA GLY A 167 -5.39 4.74 3.79
C GLY A 167 -4.71 5.48 4.94
N GLY A 168 -5.41 6.44 5.56
CA GLY A 168 -4.82 7.36 6.53
C GLY A 168 -3.86 8.39 5.94
N HIS A 169 -3.76 8.54 4.61
CA HIS A 169 -2.89 9.54 4.01
C HIS A 169 -3.28 10.97 4.47
N PRO A 170 -2.43 11.71 5.22
CA PRO A 170 -2.85 12.89 5.97
C PRO A 170 -3.56 13.99 5.15
N ALA A 171 -3.02 14.40 3.99
CA ALA A 171 -3.68 15.38 3.12
C ALA A 171 -5.11 14.94 2.72
N LEU A 172 -5.25 13.71 2.23
CA LEU A 172 -6.54 13.19 1.74
C LEU A 172 -7.53 13.00 2.88
N THR A 173 -7.09 12.37 3.99
CA THR A 173 -7.94 12.12 5.16
C THR A 173 -8.46 13.44 5.73
N LYS A 174 -7.58 14.42 6.01
CA LYS A 174 -7.99 15.72 6.56
C LYS A 174 -8.86 16.51 5.59
N ASN A 175 -8.56 16.50 4.29
CA ASN A 175 -9.36 17.23 3.28
C ASN A 175 -10.79 16.68 3.21
N ILE A 176 -10.97 15.36 3.17
CA ILE A 176 -12.31 14.75 3.18
C ILE A 176 -13.04 15.03 4.51
N CYS A 177 -12.38 14.89 5.66
CA CYS A 177 -12.99 15.24 6.95
C CYS A 177 -13.40 16.72 7.03
N ASN A 178 -12.60 17.64 6.48
CA ASN A 178 -12.95 19.05 6.37
C ASN A 178 -14.16 19.30 5.45
N ILE A 179 -14.38 18.49 4.41
CA ILE A 179 -15.60 18.60 3.59
C ILE A 179 -16.83 18.15 4.39
N PHE A 180 -16.72 17.11 5.22
CA PHE A 180 -17.79 16.75 6.15
C PHE A 180 -18.02 17.84 7.21
N ALA A 181 -16.98 18.47 7.75
CA ALA A 181 -17.13 19.57 8.71
C ALA A 181 -17.85 20.79 8.10
N ASN A 182 -17.49 21.19 6.88
CA ASN A 182 -17.94 22.45 6.25
C ASN A 182 -19.13 22.35 5.27
N SER A 183 -19.71 21.15 5.07
CA SER A 183 -20.92 20.95 4.25
C SER A 183 -22.21 21.06 5.08
N ASP A 184 -23.39 20.95 4.48
CA ASP A 184 -24.66 20.76 5.22
C ASP A 184 -25.33 19.43 4.81
N PHE A 185 -24.54 18.35 4.76
CA PHE A 185 -25.07 17.04 4.38
C PHE A 185 -26.06 16.53 5.44
N ASN A 186 -27.34 16.48 5.07
CA ASN A 186 -28.33 15.70 5.82
C ASN A 186 -28.13 14.21 5.51
N ILE A 187 -27.49 13.49 6.43
CA ILE A 187 -27.17 12.06 6.30
C ILE A 187 -28.12 11.28 7.23
N PRO A 188 -29.06 10.49 6.68
CA PRO A 188 -29.90 9.61 7.50
C PRO A 188 -29.04 8.58 8.26
N PRO A 189 -29.44 8.17 9.48
CA PRO A 189 -28.75 7.10 10.21
C PRO A 189 -28.61 5.83 9.35
N LYS A 190 -27.47 5.16 9.46
CA LYS A 190 -27.05 3.97 8.67
C LYS A 190 -26.73 4.25 7.19
N MET A 191 -26.72 5.51 6.75
CA MET A 191 -26.32 5.92 5.39
C MET A 191 -24.94 6.59 5.34
N GLU A 192 -24.27 6.77 6.47
CA GLU A 192 -22.95 7.41 6.64
C GLU A 192 -21.90 6.84 5.67
N VAL A 193 -21.77 5.51 5.64
CA VAL A 193 -20.85 4.80 4.74
C VAL A 193 -21.14 5.12 3.27
N LYS A 194 -22.42 5.10 2.87
CA LYS A 194 -22.85 5.40 1.49
C LYS A 194 -22.67 6.89 1.15
N ALA A 195 -22.75 7.78 2.13
CA ALA A 195 -22.51 9.22 1.94
C ALA A 195 -21.02 9.50 1.69
N VAL A 196 -20.11 8.88 2.46
CA VAL A 196 -18.66 8.94 2.22
C VAL A 196 -18.31 8.39 0.84
N ASP A 197 -18.86 7.23 0.47
CA ASP A 197 -18.62 6.62 -0.86
C ASP A 197 -19.03 7.55 -1.99
N ARG A 198 -20.27 8.07 -1.95
CA ARG A 198 -20.78 9.02 -2.95
C ARG A 198 -19.97 10.31 -3.04
N LEU A 199 -19.52 10.85 -1.90
CA LEU A 199 -18.69 12.05 -1.88
C LEU A 199 -17.35 11.79 -2.58
N ILE A 200 -16.68 10.69 -2.26
CA ILE A 200 -15.37 10.36 -2.83
C ILE A 200 -15.50 10.03 -4.31
N GLU A 201 -16.48 9.22 -4.70
CA GLU A 201 -16.75 8.90 -6.12
C GLU A 201 -17.03 10.15 -6.96
N SER A 202 -17.78 11.13 -6.44
CA SER A 202 -18.16 12.34 -7.19
C SER A 202 -17.08 13.42 -7.18
N SER A 203 -16.33 13.58 -6.08
CA SER A 203 -15.35 14.66 -5.92
C SER A 203 -13.89 14.27 -6.21
N LEU A 204 -13.53 12.99 -6.04
CA LEU A 204 -12.16 12.47 -6.12
C LEU A 204 -11.94 11.31 -7.10
N ILE A 205 -12.97 10.56 -7.52
CA ILE A 205 -12.78 9.50 -8.52
C ILE A 205 -13.18 10.00 -9.92
N ARG A 206 -14.39 10.55 -10.07
CA ARG A 206 -14.90 10.98 -11.40
C ARG A 206 -14.39 12.33 -11.89
N ASN A 207 -14.07 13.27 -10.99
CA ASN A 207 -13.84 14.67 -11.33
C ASN A 207 -12.52 15.24 -10.73
N TRP A 208 -11.56 14.39 -10.37
CA TRP A 208 -10.33 14.87 -9.71
C TRP A 208 -9.45 15.77 -10.59
N GLN A 209 -9.64 15.74 -11.91
CA GLN A 209 -8.93 16.62 -12.85
C GLN A 209 -9.41 18.07 -12.76
N THR A 210 -10.60 18.34 -12.21
CA THR A 210 -11.21 19.68 -12.20
C THR A 210 -11.59 20.19 -10.81
N THR A 211 -11.92 19.32 -9.84
CA THR A 211 -12.35 19.75 -8.51
C THR A 211 -11.22 20.36 -7.67
N LYS A 212 -11.58 21.18 -6.67
CA LYS A 212 -10.62 21.65 -5.64
C LYS A 212 -10.08 20.48 -4.80
N THR A 213 -10.93 19.50 -4.48
CA THR A 213 -10.58 18.28 -3.73
C THR A 213 -9.53 17.45 -4.46
N GLY A 214 -9.67 17.28 -5.79
CA GLY A 214 -8.73 16.56 -6.63
C GLY A 214 -7.38 17.24 -6.88
N ALA A 215 -7.17 18.47 -6.37
CA ALA A 215 -5.91 19.19 -6.56
C ALA A 215 -4.69 18.40 -6.07
N TYR A 216 -4.82 17.62 -4.99
CA TYR A 216 -3.74 16.77 -4.50
C TYR A 216 -3.38 15.63 -5.48
N LEU A 217 -4.38 15.00 -6.08
CA LEU A 217 -4.17 13.93 -7.09
C LEU A 217 -3.49 14.49 -8.35
N ARG A 218 -3.84 15.71 -8.78
CA ARG A 218 -3.15 16.40 -9.88
C ARG A 218 -1.66 16.65 -9.60
N VAL A 219 -1.31 16.97 -8.35
CA VAL A 219 0.10 17.13 -7.95
C VAL A 219 0.84 15.80 -8.02
N ILE A 220 0.22 14.69 -7.58
CA ILE A 220 0.80 13.35 -7.73
C ILE A 220 0.98 12.99 -9.22
N THR A 221 -0.04 13.21 -10.06
CA THR A 221 0.06 12.99 -11.52
C THR A 221 1.25 13.72 -12.12
N GLU A 222 1.41 15.00 -11.83
CA GLU A 222 2.55 15.80 -12.30
C GLU A 222 3.89 15.21 -11.83
N LYS A 223 3.95 14.73 -10.59
CA LYS A 223 5.14 14.08 -10.02
C LYS A 223 5.43 12.69 -10.57
N LEU A 224 4.42 11.96 -11.06
CA LEU A 224 4.59 10.66 -11.72
C LEU A 224 5.05 10.84 -13.18
N VAL A 225 4.43 11.78 -13.90
CA VAL A 225 4.59 11.96 -15.35
C VAL A 225 5.80 12.83 -15.71
N ASN A 226 6.12 13.84 -14.90
CA ASN A 226 7.25 14.74 -15.11
C ASN A 226 8.25 14.66 -13.94
N ASN A 227 8.59 13.43 -13.51
CA ASN A 227 9.50 13.21 -12.38
C ASN A 227 10.96 13.62 -12.69
N PRO A 228 11.63 14.43 -11.84
CA PRO A 228 13.01 14.86 -12.06
C PRO A 228 14.08 13.94 -11.40
N ARG A 229 13.69 12.89 -10.68
CA ARG A 229 14.60 12.04 -9.86
C ARG A 229 14.81 10.65 -10.45
N CYS A 230 13.86 10.16 -11.22
CA CYS A 230 13.90 8.91 -11.97
C CYS A 230 13.16 9.07 -13.32
N LYS A 231 13.37 8.17 -14.27
CA LYS A 231 12.69 8.25 -15.58
C LYS A 231 11.19 7.99 -15.39
N PRO A 232 10.27 8.87 -15.83
CA PRO A 232 8.83 8.70 -15.62
C PRO A 232 8.28 7.36 -16.13
N ILE A 233 8.80 6.84 -17.25
CA ILE A 233 8.41 5.54 -17.81
C ILE A 233 8.77 4.36 -16.88
N LEU A 234 9.90 4.43 -16.16
CA LEU A 234 10.31 3.41 -15.20
C LEU A 234 9.49 3.54 -13.90
N LEU A 235 9.27 4.77 -13.43
CA LEU A 235 8.44 5.05 -12.25
C LEU A 235 7.00 4.56 -12.42
N LEU A 236 6.38 4.83 -13.58
CA LEU A 236 5.06 4.34 -13.94
C LEU A 236 5.03 2.80 -14.13
N THR A 237 6.14 2.19 -14.51
CA THR A 237 6.24 0.72 -14.63
C THR A 237 6.38 0.05 -13.27
N GLU A 238 7.23 0.56 -12.38
CA GLU A 238 7.31 0.08 -10.99
C GLU A 238 5.95 0.21 -10.29
N TYR A 239 5.26 1.33 -10.49
CA TYR A 239 3.92 1.54 -9.93
C TYR A 239 2.87 0.57 -10.54
N GLU A 240 2.90 0.31 -11.86
CA GLU A 240 2.04 -0.71 -12.49
C GLU A 240 2.31 -2.10 -11.92
N GLU A 241 3.58 -2.45 -11.71
CA GLU A 241 3.97 -3.75 -11.16
C GLU A 241 3.59 -3.89 -9.67
N ILE A 242 3.60 -2.82 -8.88
CA ILE A 242 3.04 -2.80 -7.50
C ILE A 242 1.50 -2.87 -7.53
N LEU A 243 0.85 -2.25 -8.53
CA LEU A 243 -0.62 -2.28 -8.68
C LEU A 243 -1.13 -3.68 -9.08
N LEU A 244 -0.35 -4.41 -9.87
CA LEU A 244 -0.69 -5.75 -10.38
C LEU A 244 -0.16 -6.91 -9.51
N SER A 245 0.82 -6.67 -8.63
CA SER A 245 1.45 -7.71 -7.80
C SER A 245 1.01 -7.63 -6.33
N GLU A 246 0.52 -8.74 -5.79
CA GLU A 246 0.19 -8.87 -4.37
C GLU A 246 1.42 -8.85 -3.44
N ASN A 247 2.61 -9.12 -3.99
CA ASN A 247 3.85 -9.39 -3.24
C ASN A 247 5.09 -8.74 -3.89
N ARG A 248 5.00 -7.48 -4.33
CA ARG A 248 6.17 -6.76 -4.84
C ARG A 248 7.16 -6.50 -3.70
N GLU A 249 8.35 -7.09 -3.79
CA GLU A 249 9.41 -6.86 -2.79
C GLU A 249 10.01 -5.45 -2.90
N TYR A 250 10.36 -4.89 -1.75
CA TYR A 250 11.11 -3.66 -1.64
C TYR A 250 12.62 -3.94 -1.79
N LEU A 251 13.15 -3.57 -2.96
CA LEU A 251 14.51 -3.77 -3.41
C LEU A 251 15.35 -2.48 -3.38
N GLN A 252 14.82 -1.39 -2.80
CA GLN A 252 15.50 -0.08 -2.67
C GLN A 252 15.89 0.54 -4.03
N THR A 253 15.10 0.30 -5.08
CA THR A 253 15.29 0.98 -6.37
C THR A 253 14.92 2.46 -6.26
N LYS A 254 15.44 3.31 -7.16
CA LYS A 254 15.16 4.76 -7.15
C LYS A 254 13.68 5.05 -7.34
N GLU A 255 13.03 4.26 -8.17
CA GLU A 255 11.61 4.31 -8.48
C GLU A 255 10.79 3.93 -7.22
N GLN A 256 11.12 2.84 -6.53
CA GLN A 256 10.45 2.44 -5.29
C GLN A 256 10.58 3.49 -4.17
N GLU A 257 11.78 4.05 -3.99
CA GLU A 257 12.01 5.16 -3.05
C GLU A 257 11.13 6.37 -3.40
N GLU A 258 11.05 6.75 -4.68
CA GLU A 258 10.23 7.89 -5.09
C GLU A 258 8.72 7.61 -4.90
N LEU A 259 8.22 6.40 -5.17
CA LEU A 259 6.81 6.04 -4.91
C LEU A 259 6.46 6.07 -3.41
N LEU A 260 7.39 5.67 -2.54
CA LEU A 260 7.26 5.79 -1.08
C LEU A 260 7.26 7.27 -0.65
N ILE A 261 8.18 8.08 -1.18
CA ILE A 261 8.30 9.52 -0.89
C ILE A 261 7.05 10.29 -1.33
N LEU A 262 6.49 9.96 -2.50
CA LEU A 262 5.22 10.50 -2.98
C LEU A 262 4.01 10.04 -2.15
N GLY A 263 4.17 9.00 -1.32
CA GLY A 263 3.15 8.51 -0.41
C GLY A 263 1.97 7.82 -1.10
N ILE A 264 2.20 7.32 -2.31
CA ILE A 264 1.25 6.51 -3.11
C ILE A 264 1.49 5.02 -2.96
N VAL A 265 2.66 4.64 -2.45
CA VAL A 265 3.01 3.30 -2.01
C VAL A 265 3.39 3.33 -0.53
N VAL A 266 3.10 2.24 0.19
CA VAL A 266 3.54 1.96 1.56
C VAL A 266 4.46 0.74 1.57
N ARG A 267 5.35 0.68 2.56
CA ARG A 267 6.16 -0.51 2.85
C ARG A 267 5.61 -1.25 4.06
N GLU A 268 5.08 -2.45 3.84
CA GLU A 268 4.67 -3.38 4.89
C GLU A 268 5.71 -4.49 5.01
N ARG A 269 6.50 -4.48 6.09
CA ARG A 269 7.66 -5.37 6.29
C ARG A 269 8.67 -5.25 5.13
N ASN A 270 8.64 -6.15 4.15
CA ASN A 270 9.47 -6.11 2.95
C ASN A 270 8.67 -6.04 1.64
N LEU A 271 7.35 -5.84 1.72
CA LEU A 271 6.47 -5.74 0.56
C LEU A 271 6.02 -4.28 0.35
N LEU A 272 5.82 -3.92 -0.91
CA LEU A 272 5.23 -2.66 -1.34
C LEU A 272 3.76 -2.85 -1.67
N ARG A 273 2.91 -1.92 -1.24
CA ARG A 273 1.48 -1.90 -1.55
C ARG A 273 1.02 -0.48 -1.91
N ILE A 274 0.02 -0.36 -2.77
CA ILE A 274 -0.63 0.92 -3.06
C ILE A 274 -1.31 1.43 -1.78
N THR A 275 -1.04 2.69 -1.39
CA THR A 275 -1.42 3.23 -0.07
C THR A 275 -2.92 3.22 0.20
N ASN A 276 -3.76 3.45 -0.82
CA ASN A 276 -5.20 3.58 -0.62
C ASN A 276 -6.03 3.31 -1.89
N LEU A 277 -7.35 3.16 -1.69
CA LEU A 277 -8.31 2.85 -2.75
C LEU A 277 -8.46 3.98 -3.77
N ILE A 278 -8.29 5.24 -3.37
CA ILE A 278 -8.37 6.39 -4.28
C ILE A 278 -7.25 6.31 -5.32
N PHE A 279 -6.01 6.01 -4.91
CA PHE A 279 -4.88 5.85 -5.84
C PHE A 279 -5.04 4.64 -6.77
N GLN A 280 -5.57 3.51 -6.27
CA GLN A 280 -5.87 2.33 -7.09
C GLN A 280 -6.93 2.63 -8.17
N GLN A 281 -7.96 3.41 -7.85
CA GLN A 281 -9.03 3.76 -8.80
C GLN A 281 -8.65 4.89 -9.77
N VAL A 282 -7.89 5.88 -9.31
CA VAL A 282 -7.52 7.06 -10.10
C VAL A 282 -6.29 6.79 -10.96
N PHE A 283 -5.22 6.23 -10.39
CA PHE A 283 -4.02 5.80 -11.11
C PHE A 283 -4.15 4.32 -11.47
N ASN A 284 -5.28 3.96 -12.08
CA ASN A 284 -5.53 2.60 -12.53
C ASN A 284 -4.69 2.25 -13.78
N ARG A 285 -4.78 1.00 -14.23
CA ARG A 285 -3.99 0.52 -15.37
C ARG A 285 -4.23 1.31 -16.67
N ASP A 286 -5.47 1.71 -16.97
CA ASP A 286 -5.78 2.47 -18.18
C ASP A 286 -5.13 3.86 -18.13
N TRP A 287 -5.21 4.52 -16.97
CA TRP A 287 -4.53 5.79 -16.71
C TRP A 287 -3.00 5.67 -16.87
N ILE A 288 -2.40 4.57 -16.39
CA ILE A 288 -0.96 4.31 -16.56
C ILE A 288 -0.63 4.16 -18.06
N ILE A 289 -1.38 3.34 -18.80
CA ILE A 289 -1.14 3.09 -20.24
C ILE A 289 -1.28 4.39 -21.04
N GLU A 290 -2.27 5.24 -20.74
CA GLU A 290 -2.42 6.55 -21.35
C GLU A 290 -1.21 7.45 -21.06
N ASN A 291 -0.80 7.56 -19.80
CA ASN A 291 0.28 8.46 -19.40
C ASN A 291 1.67 7.98 -19.85
N LYS A 292 1.91 6.67 -19.96
CA LYS A 292 3.13 6.12 -20.58
C LYS A 292 3.27 6.60 -22.04
N LYS A 293 2.21 6.48 -22.85
CA LYS A 293 2.19 6.98 -24.24
C LYS A 293 2.39 8.49 -24.33
N LEU A 294 1.83 9.26 -23.39
CA LEU A 294 2.04 10.71 -23.33
C LEU A 294 3.49 11.08 -22.96
N VAL A 295 4.16 10.30 -22.11
CA VAL A 295 5.60 10.47 -21.80
C VAL A 295 6.45 10.12 -23.02
N GLU A 296 6.18 8.99 -23.67
CA GLU A 296 6.92 8.51 -24.86
C GLU A 296 6.84 9.53 -26.00
N SER A 297 5.64 10.00 -26.35
CA SER A 297 5.44 11.01 -27.40
C SER A 297 6.06 12.37 -27.07
N LYS A 298 6.18 12.78 -25.80
CA LYS A 298 6.95 13.98 -25.41
C LYS A 298 8.45 13.78 -25.69
N ILE A 299 9.00 12.62 -25.34
CA ILE A 299 10.42 12.28 -25.57
C ILE A 299 10.72 12.22 -27.08
N GLU A 300 9.83 11.63 -27.88
CA GLU A 300 9.91 11.65 -29.35
C GLU A 300 9.90 13.08 -29.90
N GLN A 301 9.00 13.95 -29.42
CA GLN A 301 8.94 15.34 -29.86
C GLN A 301 10.17 16.16 -29.44
N GLU A 302 10.74 15.90 -28.26
CA GLU A 302 11.97 16.56 -27.79
C GLU A 302 13.20 16.08 -28.58
N THR A 303 13.34 14.77 -28.80
CA THR A 303 14.42 14.21 -29.64
C THR A 303 14.32 14.67 -31.10
N LEU A 304 13.13 14.75 -31.68
CA LEU A 304 12.92 15.30 -33.03
C LEU A 304 13.32 16.78 -33.12
N LYS A 305 13.04 17.60 -32.09
CA LYS A 305 13.50 19.00 -32.01
C LYS A 305 15.02 19.11 -31.90
N ILE A 306 15.66 18.26 -31.11
CA ILE A 306 17.13 18.18 -31.00
C ILE A 306 17.72 17.83 -32.37
N ILE A 307 17.21 16.79 -33.04
CA ILE A 307 17.68 16.39 -34.38
C ILE A 307 17.47 17.51 -35.43
N GLN A 308 16.42 18.33 -35.31
CA GLN A 308 16.19 19.48 -36.20
C GLN A 308 17.11 20.66 -35.89
N THR A 309 17.47 20.89 -34.62
CA THR A 309 18.44 21.93 -34.23
C THR A 309 19.88 21.52 -34.57
N ASP A 310 20.23 20.25 -34.38
CA ASP A 310 21.52 19.70 -34.83
C ASP A 310 21.64 19.75 -36.37
N LYS A 311 20.57 19.45 -37.12
CA LYS A 311 20.55 19.63 -38.58
C LYS A 311 20.60 21.08 -39.04
N THR A 312 20.25 22.06 -38.22
CA THR A 312 20.42 23.48 -38.59
C THR A 312 21.82 24.01 -38.23
N ASN A 313 22.46 23.45 -37.19
CA ASN A 313 23.86 23.75 -36.88
C ASN A 313 24.85 22.98 -37.78
N SER A 314 24.55 21.74 -38.18
CA SER A 314 25.42 20.90 -39.02
C SER A 314 25.40 21.27 -40.51
N PHE A 315 24.63 22.27 -40.91
CA PHE A 315 24.61 22.80 -42.29
C PHE A 315 25.56 24.00 -42.48
N ILE A 316 26.30 24.41 -41.44
CA ILE A 316 27.29 25.50 -41.52
C ILE A 316 28.71 24.98 -41.77
N ASP A 317 29.08 23.79 -41.27
CA ASP A 317 30.45 23.24 -41.36
C ASP A 317 30.54 21.83 -41.98
N VAL A 318 30.18 21.68 -43.27
CA VAL A 318 30.72 20.59 -44.12
C VAL A 318 30.96 21.06 -45.57
N GLN A 319 32.05 21.79 -45.77
CA GLN A 319 32.83 21.71 -47.01
C GLN A 319 34.27 21.32 -46.64
N GLN A 320 34.87 20.41 -47.43
CA GLN A 320 36.21 19.80 -47.23
C GLN A 320 36.27 18.84 -46.01
N ASN A 321 36.38 17.52 -46.15
CA ASN A 321 37.26 16.78 -47.06
C ASN A 321 36.80 15.33 -47.30
N SER A 322 37.22 14.78 -48.44
CA SER A 322 37.01 13.40 -48.86
C SER A 322 38.21 12.49 -48.53
N SER A 323 37.98 11.36 -47.87
CA SER A 323 38.83 10.16 -48.04
C SER A 323 38.19 8.86 -47.51
N ILE A 324 37.76 8.05 -48.47
CA ILE A 324 37.75 6.57 -48.52
C ILE A 324 38.39 5.84 -47.32
N VAL A 325 37.64 4.93 -46.68
CA VAL A 325 37.92 3.47 -46.61
C VAL A 325 36.61 2.72 -46.37
N SER A 326 36.35 1.68 -47.16
CA SER A 326 35.31 0.67 -46.94
C SER A 326 35.91 -0.59 -46.31
N SER A 327 35.22 -1.20 -45.35
CA SER A 327 35.41 -2.63 -45.04
C SER A 327 34.10 -3.25 -44.58
N SER A 328 33.85 -4.45 -45.07
CA SER A 328 32.59 -5.18 -44.97
C SER A 328 32.72 -6.45 -44.12
N LEU A 329 31.60 -6.87 -43.54
CA LEU A 329 31.21 -8.24 -43.17
C LEU A 329 32.22 -9.38 -43.41
N SER A 330 32.39 -10.22 -42.38
CA SER A 330 32.48 -11.67 -42.57
C SER A 330 31.95 -12.46 -41.35
N GLN A 331 31.20 -13.52 -41.65
CA GLN A 331 30.69 -14.56 -40.76
C GLN A 331 30.90 -15.89 -41.50
N GLU A 332 31.53 -16.89 -40.88
CA GLU A 332 31.56 -18.31 -41.27
C GLU A 332 32.12 -19.10 -40.05
N ASN A 333 31.47 -20.15 -39.51
CA ASN A 333 31.39 -21.57 -39.96
C ASN A 333 32.71 -22.36 -39.77
N ILE A 334 32.78 -23.67 -39.42
CA ILE A 334 31.81 -24.71 -39.02
C ILE A 334 32.55 -25.87 -38.29
N ILE A 335 31.82 -26.61 -37.44
CA ILE A 335 31.97 -28.01 -36.91
C ILE A 335 33.25 -28.84 -37.23
N ASP A 336 33.73 -29.60 -36.24
CA ASP A 336 34.29 -30.95 -36.49
C ASP A 336 33.84 -32.01 -35.43
N ARG A 337 34.05 -33.31 -35.71
CA ARG A 337 33.31 -34.46 -35.12
C ARG A 337 34.18 -35.56 -34.45
N LEU A 338 33.58 -36.22 -33.45
CA LEU A 338 33.69 -37.65 -33.04
C LEU A 338 35.06 -38.34 -32.84
N ASP A 339 35.20 -39.03 -31.70
CA ASP A 339 35.62 -40.45 -31.69
C ASP A 339 35.19 -41.17 -30.38
N GLY A 340 35.23 -42.51 -30.30
CA GLY A 340 34.66 -43.24 -29.14
C GLY A 340 35.20 -44.64 -28.76
N THR A 341 35.00 -44.96 -27.46
CA THR A 341 34.84 -46.30 -26.81
C THR A 341 35.89 -47.43 -26.94
N THR A 342 36.41 -47.90 -25.79
CA THR A 342 36.87 -49.31 -25.57
C THR A 342 36.78 -49.79 -24.09
N ASN A 343 35.63 -50.41 -23.74
CA ASN A 343 35.40 -51.76 -23.18
C ASN A 343 36.30 -52.49 -22.10
N ILE A 344 35.63 -53.40 -21.33
CA ILE A 344 36.07 -54.66 -20.63
C ILE A 344 36.07 -54.72 -19.07
N LYS A 345 35.62 -55.89 -18.53
CA LYS A 345 35.44 -56.34 -17.13
C LYS A 345 36.37 -57.51 -16.78
N GLU A 346 36.61 -57.78 -15.47
CA GLU A 346 36.78 -59.10 -14.79
C GLU A 346 37.07 -58.87 -13.26
N THR A 347 36.87 -59.74 -12.25
CA THR A 347 36.17 -61.05 -12.05
C THR A 347 35.65 -61.23 -10.58
N GLU A 348 35.23 -62.45 -10.18
CA GLU A 348 34.77 -62.92 -8.84
C GLU A 348 35.79 -63.96 -8.24
N PRO A 349 35.70 -64.56 -7.00
CA PRO A 349 34.68 -65.61 -6.68
C PRO A 349 34.33 -66.00 -5.19
N LEU A 350 33.14 -66.59 -5.05
CA LEU A 350 32.63 -67.72 -4.20
C LEU A 350 33.36 -68.34 -2.98
N THR A 351 32.55 -68.76 -1.98
CA THR A 351 32.51 -70.14 -1.43
C THR A 351 31.10 -70.52 -0.89
N LYS A 352 30.79 -71.83 -0.80
CA LYS A 352 29.46 -72.42 -0.43
C LYS A 352 29.55 -73.33 0.80
N PHE A 353 28.41 -73.63 1.45
CA PHE A 353 28.10 -74.97 2.00
C PHE A 353 26.58 -75.25 2.11
N SER A 354 26.21 -76.49 2.47
CA SER A 354 24.86 -77.11 2.36
C SER A 354 24.68 -78.23 3.43
N SER A 355 23.60 -79.01 3.57
CA SER A 355 22.43 -79.29 2.70
C SER A 355 21.21 -79.93 3.41
N LEU A 356 20.00 -79.73 2.84
CA LEU A 356 18.90 -80.70 2.62
C LEU A 356 18.14 -81.45 3.77
N LEU A 357 16.82 -81.56 3.52
CA LEU A 357 15.81 -82.61 3.85
C LEU A 357 15.08 -82.72 5.22
N THR A 358 13.82 -82.26 5.17
CA THR A 358 12.54 -82.96 5.55
C THR A 358 12.18 -83.39 6.98
N LEU A 359 10.96 -82.96 7.35
CA LEU A 359 9.80 -83.76 7.84
C LEU A 359 9.23 -83.38 9.23
N VAL A 360 8.06 -82.72 9.19
CA VAL A 360 6.91 -82.78 10.13
C VAL A 360 7.19 -82.63 11.64
N GLY A 361 6.70 -81.52 12.24
CA GLY A 361 6.69 -81.40 13.71
C GLY A 361 6.23 -80.07 14.35
N VAL A 362 5.68 -79.10 13.61
CA VAL A 362 5.30 -77.78 14.20
C VAL A 362 3.86 -77.35 13.81
N ILE A 363 2.90 -78.24 14.05
CA ILE A 363 1.47 -77.90 14.06
C ILE A 363 0.95 -78.16 15.48
N LEU A 364 1.06 -77.14 16.34
CA LEU A 364 0.24 -76.94 17.56
C LEU A 364 0.60 -75.68 18.36
N PHE A 365 1.79 -75.09 18.18
CA PHE A 365 2.19 -73.87 18.90
C PHE A 365 1.78 -72.53 18.26
N ILE A 366 1.51 -72.51 16.95
CA ILE A 366 1.11 -71.28 16.23
C ILE A 366 -0.26 -70.74 16.70
N PRO A 367 -1.32 -71.56 16.90
CA PRO A 367 -2.62 -71.06 17.35
C PRO A 367 -2.60 -70.44 18.75
N LEU A 368 -1.82 -71.01 19.68
CA LEU A 368 -1.76 -70.54 21.07
C LEU A 368 -1.07 -69.17 21.18
N VAL A 369 0.05 -68.98 20.46
CA VAL A 369 0.76 -67.70 20.41
C VAL A 369 -0.10 -66.62 19.76
N LEU A 370 -0.83 -66.94 18.68
CA LEU A 370 -1.77 -66.02 18.06
C LEU A 370 -2.96 -65.67 18.99
N ALA A 371 -3.54 -66.65 19.69
CA ALA A 371 -4.64 -66.40 20.62
C ALA A 371 -4.22 -65.50 21.81
N ILE A 372 -3.07 -65.76 22.43
CA ILE A 372 -2.56 -64.94 23.54
C ILE A 372 -2.20 -63.53 23.06
N ASN A 373 -1.55 -63.40 21.89
CA ASN A 373 -1.19 -62.11 21.32
C ASN A 373 -2.44 -61.28 20.91
N ASN A 374 -3.50 -61.94 20.42
CA ASN A 374 -4.76 -61.29 20.03
C ASN A 374 -5.66 -60.96 21.24
N TYR A 375 -5.52 -61.68 22.36
CA TYR A 375 -6.19 -61.33 23.62
C TYR A 375 -5.53 -60.11 24.30
N TYR A 376 -4.19 -60.09 24.34
CA TYR A 376 -3.43 -58.95 24.86
C TYR A 376 -3.51 -57.69 23.98
N SER A 377 -3.73 -57.80 22.67
CA SER A 377 -4.00 -56.63 21.81
C SER A 377 -5.37 -56.01 22.09
N SER A 378 -6.41 -56.85 22.28
CA SER A 378 -7.77 -56.42 22.59
C SER A 378 -7.88 -55.65 23.92
N LEU A 379 -7.35 -56.21 25.01
CA LEU A 379 -7.31 -55.53 26.32
C LEU A 379 -6.53 -54.21 26.30
N LYS A 380 -5.57 -54.07 25.38
CA LYS A 380 -4.76 -52.85 25.21
C LYS A 380 -5.39 -51.83 24.25
N GLN A 381 -6.46 -52.19 23.56
CA GLN A 381 -7.24 -51.28 22.70
C GLN A 381 -8.33 -50.53 23.47
N GLU A 382 -9.09 -51.18 24.36
CA GLU A 382 -10.17 -50.50 25.12
C GLU A 382 -9.67 -49.38 26.05
N GLN A 383 -8.45 -49.51 26.59
CA GLN A 383 -7.82 -48.46 27.40
C GLN A 383 -7.02 -47.40 26.61
N ARG A 384 -6.75 -47.60 25.31
CA ARG A 384 -6.05 -46.60 24.47
C ARG A 384 -7.02 -45.75 23.63
N SER A 385 -8.06 -46.35 23.08
CA SER A 385 -9.02 -45.64 22.22
C SER A 385 -9.82 -44.56 22.95
N SER A 386 -10.02 -44.70 24.27
CA SER A 386 -10.65 -43.67 25.10
C SER A 386 -9.68 -42.56 25.54
N SER A 387 -8.38 -42.84 25.67
CA SER A 387 -7.39 -41.82 26.06
C SER A 387 -6.89 -40.98 24.88
N ASP A 388 -6.56 -41.60 23.75
CA ASP A 388 -6.00 -40.86 22.59
C ASP A 388 -7.05 -39.97 21.91
N SER A 389 -8.29 -40.44 21.74
CA SER A 389 -9.41 -39.61 21.24
C SER A 389 -9.70 -38.40 22.15
N SER A 390 -9.59 -38.56 23.47
CA SER A 390 -9.72 -37.47 24.44
C SER A 390 -8.59 -36.43 24.34
N LEU A 391 -7.40 -36.88 23.93
CA LEU A 391 -6.22 -36.02 23.75
C LEU A 391 -6.24 -35.26 22.41
N GLU A 392 -6.73 -35.88 21.33
CA GLU A 392 -6.93 -35.19 20.05
C GLU A 392 -8.06 -34.16 20.11
N THR A 393 -9.20 -34.50 20.74
CA THR A 393 -10.29 -33.54 21.01
C THR A 393 -9.80 -32.35 21.85
N ALA A 394 -9.02 -32.59 22.91
CA ALA A 394 -8.45 -31.53 23.74
C ALA A 394 -7.50 -30.61 22.96
N LYS A 395 -6.55 -31.18 22.20
CA LYS A 395 -5.60 -30.40 21.38
C LYS A 395 -6.30 -29.56 20.30
N MET A 396 -7.33 -30.10 19.65
CA MET A 396 -8.09 -29.36 18.64
C MET A 396 -8.93 -28.24 19.27
N ALA A 397 -9.52 -28.48 20.44
CA ALA A 397 -10.23 -27.45 21.20
C ALA A 397 -9.30 -26.32 21.69
N GLU A 398 -8.08 -26.66 22.10
CA GLU A 398 -7.04 -25.69 22.47
C GLU A 398 -6.61 -24.85 21.26
N PHE A 399 -6.26 -25.48 20.13
CA PHE A 399 -5.93 -24.79 18.87
C PHE A 399 -7.00 -23.76 18.49
N CYS A 400 -8.27 -24.16 18.47
CA CYS A 400 -9.37 -23.27 18.11
C CYS A 400 -9.65 -22.17 19.15
N SER A 401 -9.21 -22.33 20.41
CA SER A 401 -9.31 -21.28 21.43
C SER A 401 -8.26 -20.17 21.29
N GLN A 402 -7.18 -20.44 20.57
CA GLN A 402 -6.07 -19.49 20.34
C GLN A 402 -6.22 -18.70 19.03
N ILE A 403 -7.28 -18.94 18.24
CA ILE A 403 -7.52 -18.25 16.97
C ILE A 403 -8.06 -16.84 17.22
N ASN A 404 -7.25 -15.83 16.93
CA ASN A 404 -7.69 -14.44 16.96
C ASN A 404 -8.63 -14.16 15.77
N THR A 405 -9.93 -14.02 16.04
CA THR A 405 -10.96 -13.61 15.07
C THR A 405 -11.27 -12.11 15.09
N ILE A 406 -10.67 -11.34 16.02
CA ILE A 406 -10.91 -9.89 16.16
C ILE A 406 -9.99 -9.10 15.22
N ASP A 407 -8.74 -9.53 15.08
CA ASP A 407 -7.77 -8.98 14.10
C ASP A 407 -6.87 -10.12 13.55
N PRO A 408 -7.41 -10.96 12.64
CA PRO A 408 -6.66 -12.09 12.08
C PRO A 408 -5.56 -11.61 11.11
N PRO A 409 -4.28 -12.02 11.27
CA PRO A 409 -3.19 -11.60 10.39
C PRO A 409 -3.32 -12.11 8.94
N SER A 410 -4.19 -13.10 8.69
CA SER A 410 -4.72 -13.45 7.36
C SER A 410 -5.94 -14.35 7.52
N SER A 411 -7.14 -13.84 7.25
CA SER A 411 -8.37 -14.64 7.33
C SER A 411 -8.33 -15.84 6.36
N LEU A 412 -7.82 -15.66 5.14
CA LEU A 412 -7.76 -16.72 4.12
C LEU A 412 -6.83 -17.87 4.52
N ASN A 413 -5.67 -17.58 5.10
CA ASN A 413 -4.75 -18.60 5.58
C ASN A 413 -5.37 -19.40 6.75
N LEU A 414 -6.03 -18.71 7.69
CA LEU A 414 -6.72 -19.35 8.81
C LEU A 414 -7.92 -20.19 8.35
N ILE A 415 -8.69 -19.74 7.36
CA ILE A 415 -9.76 -20.53 6.73
C ILE A 415 -9.17 -21.82 6.12
N SER A 416 -8.11 -21.71 5.30
CA SER A 416 -7.48 -22.87 4.65
C SER A 416 -6.94 -23.87 5.68
N GLN A 417 -6.31 -23.40 6.76
CA GLN A 417 -5.84 -24.23 7.86
C GLN A 417 -7.00 -24.92 8.59
N LEU A 418 -8.07 -24.19 8.93
CA LEU A 418 -9.25 -24.74 9.61
C LEU A 418 -10.03 -25.73 8.72
N GLU A 419 -10.15 -25.47 7.42
CA GLU A 419 -10.82 -26.38 6.49
C GLU A 419 -10.00 -27.67 6.29
N LYS A 420 -8.66 -27.58 6.24
CA LYS A 420 -7.77 -28.76 6.25
C LYS A 420 -7.86 -29.53 7.57
N SER A 421 -7.93 -28.84 8.70
CA SER A 421 -8.15 -29.45 10.03
C SER A 421 -9.53 -30.12 10.13
N LYS A 422 -10.58 -29.52 9.56
CA LYS A 422 -11.93 -30.10 9.49
C LYS A 422 -11.99 -31.34 8.61
N GLN A 423 -11.30 -31.34 7.47
CA GLN A 423 -11.19 -32.52 6.59
C GLN A 423 -10.41 -33.65 7.26
N THR A 424 -9.29 -33.37 7.92
CA THR A 424 -8.53 -34.40 8.65
C THR A 424 -9.29 -34.94 9.86
N TRP A 425 -10.03 -34.08 10.58
CA TRP A 425 -10.92 -34.48 11.66
C TRP A 425 -12.00 -35.47 11.22
N LEU A 426 -12.79 -35.11 10.20
CA LEU A 426 -13.93 -35.92 9.74
C LEU A 426 -13.50 -37.23 9.06
N ASN A 427 -12.29 -37.28 8.52
CA ASN A 427 -11.72 -38.50 7.93
C ASN A 427 -10.99 -39.39 8.95
N SER A 428 -10.79 -38.96 10.20
CA SER A 428 -10.20 -39.79 11.25
C SER A 428 -11.17 -40.93 11.63
N PRO A 429 -10.71 -42.20 11.72
CA PRO A 429 -11.58 -43.33 12.03
C PRO A 429 -12.23 -43.24 13.41
N GLU A 430 -11.63 -42.53 14.37
CA GLU A 430 -12.18 -42.34 15.72
C GLU A 430 -13.27 -41.24 15.76
N ASN A 431 -13.18 -40.24 14.87
CA ASN A 431 -14.05 -39.05 14.87
C ASN A 431 -15.10 -39.07 13.75
N LYS A 432 -15.21 -40.17 12.99
CA LYS A 432 -16.08 -40.31 11.80
C LYS A 432 -17.59 -40.10 12.06
N LEU A 433 -18.02 -40.16 13.32
CA LEU A 433 -19.40 -39.88 13.77
C LEU A 433 -19.50 -38.60 14.64
N GLN A 434 -18.38 -37.95 14.94
CA GLN A 434 -18.36 -36.72 15.73
C GLN A 434 -18.42 -35.49 14.82
N LYS A 435 -19.30 -34.54 15.16
CA LYS A 435 -19.31 -33.22 14.50
C LYS A 435 -17.98 -32.49 14.81
N PHE A 436 -17.54 -31.65 13.86
CA PHE A 436 -16.38 -30.78 14.08
C PHE A 436 -16.63 -29.87 15.31
N PRO A 437 -15.62 -29.57 16.16
CA PRO A 437 -15.88 -28.88 17.42
C PRO A 437 -16.49 -27.49 17.21
N ILE A 438 -17.55 -27.19 17.97
CA ILE A 438 -18.41 -25.99 17.75
C ILE A 438 -17.58 -24.70 17.72
N ARG A 439 -16.61 -24.51 18.63
CA ARG A 439 -15.74 -23.33 18.64
C ARG A 439 -14.92 -23.17 17.35
N CYS A 440 -14.43 -24.28 16.79
CA CYS A 440 -13.70 -24.28 15.53
C CYS A 440 -14.62 -23.92 14.35
N GLU A 441 -15.86 -24.40 14.36
CA GLU A 441 -16.88 -24.10 13.35
C GLU A 441 -17.30 -22.61 13.43
N THR A 442 -17.53 -22.06 14.63
CA THR A 442 -17.82 -20.63 14.84
C THR A 442 -16.66 -19.75 14.39
N ALA A 443 -15.41 -20.10 14.73
CA ALA A 443 -14.23 -19.36 14.29
C ALA A 443 -14.08 -19.39 12.76
N LEU A 444 -14.25 -20.57 12.13
CA LEU A 444 -14.23 -20.73 10.68
C LEU A 444 -15.29 -19.88 9.98
N ASN A 445 -16.54 -19.90 10.48
CA ASN A 445 -17.63 -19.11 9.89
C ASN A 445 -17.45 -17.60 10.11
N THR A 446 -16.93 -17.17 11.26
CA THR A 446 -16.54 -15.78 11.52
C THR A 446 -15.47 -15.33 10.52
N LEU A 447 -14.41 -16.13 10.31
CA LEU A 447 -13.33 -15.80 9.37
C LEU A 447 -13.83 -15.74 7.92
N ARG A 448 -14.75 -16.62 7.51
CA ARG A 448 -15.39 -16.59 6.18
C ARG A 448 -16.13 -15.27 5.91
N VAL A 449 -16.85 -14.74 6.91
CA VAL A 449 -17.49 -13.42 6.83
C VAL A 449 -16.46 -12.29 6.80
N LEU A 450 -15.40 -12.36 7.62
CA LEU A 450 -14.34 -11.34 7.64
C LEU A 450 -13.50 -11.32 6.35
N ALA A 451 -13.35 -12.47 5.67
CA ALA A 451 -12.68 -12.58 4.38
C ALA A 451 -13.49 -11.99 3.21
N ALA A 452 -14.81 -11.95 3.32
CA ALA A 452 -15.70 -11.42 2.27
C ALA A 452 -15.32 -10.00 1.77
N PRO A 453 -15.15 -8.97 2.63
CA PRO A 453 -14.70 -7.64 2.19
C PRO A 453 -13.29 -7.62 1.57
N GLN A 454 -12.40 -8.54 1.95
CA GLN A 454 -11.05 -8.64 1.36
C GLN A 454 -11.14 -9.24 -0.05
N LEU A 455 -11.75 -10.42 -0.19
CA LEU A 455 -11.90 -11.10 -1.48
C LEU A 455 -12.70 -10.25 -2.49
N GLY A 456 -13.67 -9.47 -2.04
CA GLY A 456 -14.38 -8.51 -2.88
C GLY A 456 -13.52 -7.34 -3.38
N LYS A 457 -12.48 -6.91 -2.64
CA LYS A 457 -11.49 -5.92 -3.11
C LYS A 457 -10.49 -6.54 -4.10
N GLU A 458 -10.13 -7.80 -3.89
CA GLU A 458 -9.25 -8.59 -4.77
C GLU A 458 -9.96 -9.08 -6.06
N ASN A 459 -11.20 -8.66 -6.30
CA ASN A 459 -12.08 -9.13 -7.38
C ASN A 459 -12.30 -10.66 -7.41
N ARG A 460 -12.08 -11.34 -6.28
CA ARG A 460 -12.30 -12.77 -6.05
C ARG A 460 -13.72 -13.04 -5.53
N THR A 461 -14.70 -12.30 -6.04
CA THR A 461 -16.09 -12.30 -5.54
C THR A 461 -16.72 -13.69 -5.56
N ILE A 462 -16.42 -14.53 -6.56
CA ILE A 462 -16.89 -15.93 -6.63
C ILE A 462 -16.32 -16.80 -5.49
N GLU A 463 -15.07 -16.59 -5.10
CA GLU A 463 -14.45 -17.29 -3.96
C GLU A 463 -15.03 -16.79 -2.63
N ALA A 464 -15.30 -15.50 -2.54
CA ALA A 464 -16.01 -14.92 -1.40
C ALA A 464 -17.41 -15.51 -1.25
N ILE A 465 -18.18 -15.61 -2.34
CA ILE A 465 -19.50 -16.24 -2.36
C ILE A 465 -19.40 -17.73 -1.96
N LYS A 466 -18.39 -18.48 -2.42
CA LYS A 466 -18.13 -19.86 -1.96
C LYS A 466 -17.96 -19.94 -0.44
N HIS A 467 -17.14 -19.07 0.15
CA HIS A 467 -16.93 -19.05 1.59
C HIS A 467 -18.20 -18.68 2.37
N LEU A 468 -19.02 -17.75 1.86
CA LEU A 468 -20.30 -17.39 2.47
C LEU A 468 -21.36 -18.49 2.34
N CYS A 469 -21.46 -19.14 1.18
CA CYS A 469 -22.37 -20.27 0.96
C CYS A 469 -22.00 -21.53 1.75
N ASN A 470 -20.76 -21.63 2.25
CA ASN A 470 -20.34 -22.72 3.14
C ASN A 470 -20.71 -22.49 4.62
N ILE A 471 -21.37 -21.37 4.96
CA ILE A 471 -21.85 -21.06 6.32
C ILE A 471 -23.22 -21.74 6.53
N PRO A 472 -23.42 -22.55 7.58
CA PRO A 472 -24.71 -23.20 7.87
C PRO A 472 -25.86 -22.21 8.15
N ALA A 473 -27.08 -22.60 7.84
CA ALA A 473 -28.29 -21.78 8.06
C ALA A 473 -28.55 -21.44 9.54
N ASP A 474 -28.06 -22.27 10.46
CA ASP A 474 -28.18 -22.15 11.91
C ASP A 474 -26.98 -21.46 12.59
N ALA A 475 -25.99 -21.00 11.80
CA ALA A 475 -24.81 -20.30 12.33
C ALA A 475 -25.13 -18.84 12.72
N GLU A 476 -24.54 -18.38 13.82
CA GLU A 476 -24.75 -17.02 14.35
C GLU A 476 -24.43 -15.92 13.32
N ASN A 477 -23.33 -16.07 12.56
CA ASN A 477 -22.86 -15.11 11.56
C ASN A 477 -23.59 -15.21 10.18
N ILE A 478 -24.70 -15.95 10.07
CA ILE A 478 -25.40 -16.15 8.79
C ILE A 478 -26.02 -14.85 8.26
N ASN A 479 -26.38 -13.92 9.13
CA ASN A 479 -27.01 -12.65 8.74
C ASN A 479 -26.00 -11.72 8.05
N GLU A 480 -24.77 -11.65 8.56
CA GLU A 480 -23.66 -10.91 7.94
C GLU A 480 -23.29 -11.52 6.59
N ALA A 481 -23.34 -12.85 6.47
CA ALA A 481 -23.15 -13.53 5.20
C ALA A 481 -24.23 -13.15 4.16
N LYS A 482 -25.51 -13.13 4.57
CA LYS A 482 -26.64 -12.68 3.74
C LYS A 482 -26.46 -11.23 3.27
N VAL A 483 -26.07 -10.32 4.16
CA VAL A 483 -25.82 -8.89 3.83
C VAL A 483 -24.72 -8.73 2.78
N TRP A 484 -23.63 -9.51 2.86
CA TRP A 484 -22.59 -9.50 1.83
C TRP A 484 -23.08 -10.07 0.49
N LEU A 485 -23.84 -11.16 0.52
CA LEU A 485 -24.40 -11.77 -0.68
C LEU A 485 -25.38 -10.83 -1.40
N GLU A 486 -26.30 -10.20 -0.67
CA GLU A 486 -27.27 -9.23 -1.19
C GLU A 486 -26.57 -8.01 -1.82
N ARG A 487 -25.53 -7.49 -1.15
CA ARG A 487 -24.71 -6.39 -1.64
C ARG A 487 -24.03 -6.71 -2.97
N TRP A 488 -23.54 -7.94 -3.17
CA TRP A 488 -22.96 -8.35 -4.44
C TRP A 488 -24.01 -8.66 -5.50
N TYR A 489 -25.11 -9.33 -5.14
CA TYR A 489 -26.24 -9.62 -6.02
C TYR A 489 -26.86 -8.36 -6.66
N THR A 490 -26.91 -7.27 -5.90
CA THR A 490 -27.42 -5.95 -6.32
C THR A 490 -26.35 -5.02 -6.91
N SER A 491 -25.08 -5.40 -6.91
CA SER A 491 -23.98 -4.57 -7.44
C SER A 491 -24.06 -4.42 -8.97
N ALA A 492 -23.78 -3.22 -9.48
CA ALA A 492 -23.62 -2.97 -10.91
C ALA A 492 -22.37 -3.67 -11.48
N SER A 493 -21.32 -3.85 -10.67
CA SER A 493 -20.05 -4.47 -11.09
C SER A 493 -20.05 -5.99 -10.98
N TRP A 494 -20.66 -6.55 -9.92
CA TRP A 494 -20.58 -7.99 -9.61
C TRP A 494 -21.93 -8.71 -9.62
N GLY A 495 -23.06 -7.99 -9.82
CA GLY A 495 -24.39 -8.57 -9.71
C GLY A 495 -24.69 -9.63 -10.75
N GLN A 496 -24.19 -9.49 -11.99
CA GLN A 496 -24.38 -10.50 -13.04
C GLN A 496 -23.60 -11.78 -12.74
N GLU A 497 -22.34 -11.66 -12.29
CA GLU A 497 -21.50 -12.80 -11.91
C GLU A 497 -22.07 -13.52 -10.67
N THR A 498 -22.49 -12.76 -9.66
CA THR A 498 -23.12 -13.27 -8.44
C THR A 498 -24.41 -14.04 -8.76
N LYS A 499 -25.30 -13.46 -9.56
CA LYS A 499 -26.53 -14.12 -10.04
C LYS A 499 -26.25 -15.36 -10.87
N SER A 500 -25.22 -15.33 -11.71
CA SER A 500 -24.84 -16.47 -12.54
C SER A 500 -24.29 -17.62 -11.70
N TYR A 501 -23.47 -17.31 -10.70
CA TYR A 501 -22.91 -18.31 -9.79
C TYR A 501 -23.98 -18.94 -8.88
N LEU A 502 -24.87 -18.14 -8.27
CA LEU A 502 -25.91 -18.66 -7.39
C LEU A 502 -26.95 -19.54 -8.11
N ARG A 503 -27.15 -19.36 -9.42
CA ARG A 503 -27.96 -20.27 -10.26
C ARG A 503 -27.29 -21.63 -10.55
N LEU A 504 -25.99 -21.77 -10.27
CA LEU A 504 -25.20 -22.98 -10.54
C LEU A 504 -24.87 -23.78 -9.28
N VAL A 505 -25.32 -23.34 -8.10
CA VAL A 505 -25.04 -23.98 -6.81
C VAL A 505 -26.35 -24.50 -6.21
N ASP A 506 -26.43 -25.81 -5.99
CA ASP A 506 -27.67 -26.49 -5.56
C ASP A 506 -28.20 -26.05 -4.18
N SER A 507 -27.32 -25.51 -3.31
CA SER A 507 -27.75 -24.84 -2.08
C SER A 507 -26.72 -23.80 -1.60
N CYS A 508 -27.19 -22.62 -1.23
CA CYS A 508 -26.42 -21.59 -0.54
C CYS A 508 -27.27 -21.01 0.62
N PRO A 509 -27.03 -21.37 1.89
CA PRO A 509 -27.84 -20.92 3.02
C PRO A 509 -27.84 -19.39 3.25
N ALA A 510 -26.84 -18.69 2.69
CA ALA A 510 -26.78 -17.23 2.67
C ALA A 510 -27.62 -16.58 1.54
N SER A 511 -28.31 -17.38 0.71
CA SER A 511 -29.01 -16.95 -0.51
C SER A 511 -30.51 -17.24 -0.46
N ASP A 512 -31.25 -16.52 0.39
CA ASP A 512 -32.72 -16.49 0.36
C ASP A 512 -33.26 -15.49 -0.71
N LEU A 513 -32.57 -15.35 -1.86
CA LEU A 513 -32.70 -14.27 -2.86
C LEU A 513 -33.03 -14.74 -4.28
#